data_AF-A0A5C7BEQ0-F1
#
_entry.id   AF-A0A5C7BEQ0-F1
#
_cell.length_a   1.000
_cell.length_b   1.000
_cell.length_c   1.000
_cell.angle_alpha   90.00
_cell.angle_beta   90.00
_cell.angle_gamma   90.00
#
_symmetry.space_group_name_H-M   'P 1'
#
loop_
_entity.id
_entity.type
_entity.pdbx_description
1 polymer ?
#
loop_
_entity_poly.entity_id
_entity_poly.type
_entity_poly.pdbx_seq_one_letter_code
_entity_poly.pdbx_strand_id
1 'polypeptide(L)'
;MLKNLLITILLFTNAIVIAQKDFEKSLDSLQTLDDVTVFFKKNKKVKGKVIVFNEEKHKTRMAEDILNMSVGSKKYFKDAPQKTYYKIIEKNEIPYYRVSCIYLDGSKKSLKDINIIRNQVILKYKEGYLFTALANQYSMDNTAKQGGDLGWFTTGDLHPEFEKPIIEGVYSTGDIFSIDIPEIKAYYVVLMTENRRLIKESKVLKVTEPRQ
;
A
#
# COMPACT_ATOMS: atom_id res chain seq x y z
N MET A 1 -22.23 2.70 -73.78
CA MET A 1 -21.59 3.85 -73.12
C MET A 1 -21.37 3.51 -71.65
N LEU A 2 -20.14 3.73 -71.20
CA LEU A 2 -19.55 3.70 -69.86
C LEU A 2 -20.27 3.01 -68.66
N LYS A 3 -19.60 1.95 -68.18
CA LYS A 3 -19.51 1.51 -66.78
C LYS A 3 -19.16 2.68 -65.85
N ASN A 4 -19.69 2.68 -64.62
CA ASN A 4 -18.90 2.75 -63.39
C ASN A 4 -19.81 2.76 -62.15
N LEU A 5 -19.94 1.59 -61.53
CA LEU A 5 -20.26 1.45 -60.12
C LEU A 5 -18.91 1.45 -59.38
N LEU A 6 -18.55 2.56 -58.73
CA LEU A 6 -17.33 2.64 -57.90
C LEU A 6 -17.73 2.63 -56.43
N ILE A 7 -17.36 1.52 -55.80
CA ILE A 7 -17.48 1.22 -54.38
C ILE A 7 -16.54 2.15 -53.61
N THR A 8 -17.09 3.07 -52.82
CA THR A 8 -16.37 3.85 -51.83
C THR A 8 -16.60 3.24 -50.45
N ILE A 9 -15.89 2.17 -50.13
CA ILE A 9 -15.75 1.65 -48.76
C ILE A 9 -14.30 1.22 -48.56
N LEU A 10 -13.75 1.54 -47.37
CA LEU A 10 -12.44 1.20 -46.81
C LEU A 10 -11.28 2.21 -47.02
N LEU A 11 -11.27 3.29 -46.24
CA LEU A 11 -10.01 3.92 -45.80
C LEU A 11 -9.96 4.29 -44.30
N PHE A 12 -11.02 4.04 -43.52
CA PHE A 12 -11.06 4.42 -42.09
C PHE A 12 -10.52 3.37 -41.10
N THR A 13 -10.14 2.17 -41.54
CA THR A 13 -9.71 1.10 -40.61
C THR A 13 -8.22 1.14 -40.25
N ASN A 14 -7.35 1.77 -41.06
CA ASN A 14 -5.90 1.74 -40.83
C ASN A 14 -5.39 2.77 -39.82
N ALA A 15 -6.03 3.95 -39.70
CA ALA A 15 -5.57 4.99 -38.77
C ALA A 15 -5.75 4.59 -37.29
N ILE A 16 -6.81 3.84 -36.98
CA ILE A 16 -7.17 3.45 -35.61
C ILE A 16 -6.14 2.47 -35.02
N VAL A 17 -5.63 1.54 -35.84
CA VAL A 17 -4.64 0.53 -35.41
C VAL A 17 -3.27 1.14 -35.14
N ILE A 18 -2.91 2.20 -35.88
CA ILE A 18 -1.61 2.88 -35.73
C ILE A 18 -1.57 3.65 -34.39
N ALA A 19 -2.60 4.44 -34.11
CA ALA A 19 -2.68 5.22 -32.86
C ALA A 19 -2.72 4.35 -31.58
N GLN A 20 -3.30 3.14 -31.64
CA GLN A 20 -3.29 2.19 -30.51
C GLN A 20 -1.90 1.58 -30.26
N LYS A 21 -1.15 1.26 -31.32
CA LYS A 21 0.25 0.80 -31.19
C LYS A 21 1.16 1.91 -30.66
N ASP A 22 0.85 3.16 -30.95
CA ASP A 22 1.68 4.31 -30.54
C ASP A 22 1.57 4.58 -29.04
N PHE A 23 0.38 4.48 -28.45
CA PHE A 23 0.22 4.66 -27.00
C PHE A 23 0.97 3.58 -26.21
N GLU A 24 0.80 2.30 -26.57
CA GLU A 24 1.49 1.20 -25.90
C GLU A 24 3.02 1.35 -25.94
N LYS A 25 3.57 1.71 -27.12
CA LYS A 25 5.00 1.97 -27.30
C LYS A 25 5.49 3.16 -26.50
N SER A 26 4.67 4.19 -26.33
CA SER A 26 5.04 5.36 -25.51
C SER A 26 5.33 5.00 -24.05
N LEU A 27 4.78 3.88 -23.56
CA LEU A 27 5.04 3.39 -22.20
C LEU A 27 6.41 2.71 -22.07
N ASP A 28 7.06 2.33 -23.16
CA ASP A 28 8.36 1.64 -23.13
C ASP A 28 9.51 2.55 -22.72
N SER A 29 9.40 3.85 -22.97
CA SER A 29 10.39 4.84 -22.51
C SER A 29 10.29 5.18 -21.03
N LEU A 30 9.25 4.71 -20.32
CA LEU A 30 9.02 5.06 -18.91
C LEU A 30 9.75 4.09 -17.98
N GLN A 31 10.98 4.41 -17.59
CA GLN A 31 11.82 3.50 -16.79
C GLN A 31 11.81 3.87 -15.31
N THR A 32 11.64 5.15 -14.99
CA THR A 32 11.72 5.69 -13.63
C THR A 32 10.43 6.40 -13.22
N LEU A 33 10.25 6.65 -11.92
CA LEU A 33 9.15 7.49 -11.44
C LEU A 33 9.22 8.93 -11.96
N ASP A 34 10.43 9.43 -12.23
CA ASP A 34 10.61 10.74 -12.85
C ASP A 34 10.10 10.75 -14.30
N ASP A 35 10.37 9.70 -15.08
CA ASP A 35 9.83 9.55 -16.43
C ASP A 35 8.29 9.54 -16.40
N VAL A 36 7.70 8.81 -15.44
CA VAL A 36 6.25 8.76 -15.23
C VAL A 36 5.70 10.15 -14.89
N THR A 37 6.39 10.90 -14.04
CA THR A 37 6.01 12.26 -13.67
C THR A 37 6.06 13.19 -14.87
N VAL A 38 7.12 13.13 -15.67
CA VAL A 38 7.27 13.90 -16.92
C VAL A 38 6.19 13.51 -17.93
N PHE A 39 5.89 12.22 -18.05
CA PHE A 39 4.86 11.69 -18.93
C PHE A 39 3.48 12.27 -18.61
N PHE A 40 3.06 12.28 -17.34
CA PHE A 40 1.77 12.87 -16.95
C PHE A 40 1.73 14.39 -17.13
N LYS A 41 2.85 15.10 -16.90
CA LYS A 41 2.95 16.54 -17.18
C LYS A 41 2.72 16.86 -18.66
N LYS A 42 3.31 16.05 -19.56
CA LYS A 42 3.17 16.20 -21.02
C LYS A 42 1.78 15.76 -21.52
N ASN A 43 1.21 14.72 -20.92
CA ASN A 43 -0.02 14.07 -21.38
C ASN A 43 -1.19 14.30 -20.41
N LYS A 44 -1.57 15.56 -20.18
CA LYS A 44 -2.59 15.94 -19.18
C LYS A 44 -3.97 15.25 -19.32
N LYS A 45 -4.30 14.75 -20.51
CA LYS A 45 -5.56 14.04 -20.78
C LYS A 45 -5.49 12.54 -20.42
N VAL A 46 -4.30 11.98 -20.27
CA VAL A 46 -4.10 10.57 -19.92
C VAL A 46 -4.44 10.36 -18.45
N LYS A 47 -5.33 9.40 -18.18
CA LYS A 47 -5.72 9.04 -16.82
C LYS A 47 -4.84 7.90 -16.32
N GLY A 48 -4.16 8.12 -15.21
CA GLY A 48 -3.34 7.09 -14.57
C GLY A 48 -2.75 7.54 -13.25
N LYS A 49 -2.12 6.60 -12.57
CA LYS A 49 -1.38 6.83 -11.33
C LYS A 49 -0.38 5.70 -11.09
N VAL A 50 0.62 5.97 -10.25
CA VAL A 50 1.44 4.91 -9.68
C VAL A 50 0.69 4.30 -8.50
N ILE A 51 0.65 2.98 -8.43
CA ILE A 51 0.09 2.20 -7.32
C ILE A 51 1.13 1.21 -6.81
N VAL A 52 1.11 0.94 -5.51
CA VAL A 52 1.99 -0.04 -4.87
C VAL A 52 1.21 -1.34 -4.71
N PHE A 53 1.76 -2.42 -5.26
CA PHE A 53 1.33 -3.78 -4.95
C PHE A 53 2.32 -4.39 -3.97
N ASN A 54 1.83 -5.15 -3.00
CA ASN A 54 2.66 -5.95 -2.10
C ASN A 54 1.99 -7.29 -1.83
N GLU A 55 2.81 -8.30 -1.51
CA GLU A 55 2.40 -9.70 -1.35
C GLU A 55 1.42 -9.91 -0.18
N GLU A 56 1.41 -9.02 0.82
CA GLU A 56 0.53 -9.17 1.99
C GLU A 56 -0.87 -8.62 1.78
N LYS A 57 -0.97 -7.40 1.24
CA LYS A 57 -2.24 -6.67 1.05
C LYS A 57 -2.93 -7.07 -0.25
N HIS A 58 -2.23 -7.66 -1.23
CA HIS A 58 -2.77 -7.94 -2.55
C HIS A 58 -2.67 -9.43 -2.95
N LYS A 59 -3.72 -10.20 -2.62
CA LYS A 59 -3.78 -11.67 -2.81
C LYS A 59 -4.68 -12.12 -3.97
N THR A 60 -5.01 -11.21 -4.88
CA THR A 60 -5.82 -11.58 -6.05
C THR A 60 -4.90 -12.16 -7.13
N ARG A 61 -5.43 -13.05 -7.98
CA ARG A 61 -4.68 -13.58 -9.14
C ARG A 61 -4.06 -12.48 -10.02
N MET A 62 -4.77 -11.37 -10.17
CA MET A 62 -4.28 -10.20 -10.90
C MET A 62 -3.07 -9.55 -10.21
N ALA A 63 -3.13 -9.41 -8.89
CA ALA A 63 -2.03 -8.86 -8.12
C ALA A 63 -0.81 -9.80 -8.12
N GLU A 64 -1.03 -11.11 -7.99
CA GLU A 64 0.02 -12.12 -8.09
C GLU A 64 0.69 -12.08 -9.47
N ASP A 65 -0.08 -12.01 -10.55
CA ASP A 65 0.43 -11.81 -11.91
C ASP A 65 1.34 -10.57 -11.99
N ILE A 66 0.89 -9.44 -11.43
CA ILE A 66 1.64 -8.18 -11.42
C ILE A 66 2.91 -8.29 -10.58
N LEU A 67 2.83 -8.86 -9.39
CA LEU A 67 3.97 -9.05 -8.48
C LEU A 67 5.02 -9.99 -9.06
N ASN A 68 4.64 -10.91 -9.95
CA ASN A 68 5.56 -11.81 -10.64
C ASN A 68 6.19 -11.21 -11.91
N MET A 69 5.71 -10.07 -12.41
CA MET A 69 6.29 -9.41 -13.58
C MET A 69 7.69 -8.83 -13.27
N SER A 70 8.56 -8.79 -14.27
CA SER A 70 9.86 -8.12 -14.20
C SER A 70 9.72 -6.60 -14.35
N VAL A 71 10.65 -5.83 -13.77
CA VAL A 71 10.75 -4.38 -13.99
C VAL A 71 10.75 -4.05 -15.49
N GLY A 72 10.04 -3.00 -15.89
CA GLY A 72 9.85 -2.60 -17.28
C GLY A 72 8.73 -3.34 -18.02
N SER A 73 8.33 -4.53 -17.55
CA SER A 73 7.22 -5.29 -18.17
C SER A 73 5.89 -4.56 -18.03
N LYS A 74 5.03 -4.70 -19.04
CA LYS A 74 3.68 -4.13 -19.04
C LYS A 74 2.64 -5.15 -19.45
N LYS A 75 1.46 -5.10 -18.83
CA LYS A 75 0.32 -5.99 -19.11
C LYS A 75 -0.99 -5.21 -19.00
N TYR A 76 -2.01 -5.63 -19.73
CA TYR A 76 -3.38 -5.19 -19.49
C TYR A 76 -4.27 -6.41 -19.31
N PHE A 77 -5.36 -6.25 -18.57
CA PHE A 77 -6.34 -7.30 -18.31
C PHE A 77 -7.60 -6.99 -19.12
N LYS A 78 -8.26 -8.03 -19.66
CA LYS A 78 -9.42 -7.90 -20.57
C LYS A 78 -10.75 -7.74 -19.82
N ASP A 79 -10.70 -7.30 -18.58
CA ASP A 79 -11.80 -7.17 -17.62
C ASP A 79 -12.38 -5.75 -17.57
N ALA A 80 -11.68 -4.76 -18.14
CA ALA A 80 -12.12 -3.37 -18.18
C ALA A 80 -12.63 -2.95 -19.57
N PRO A 81 -13.64 -2.05 -19.65
CA PRO A 81 -14.18 -1.56 -20.93
C PRO A 81 -13.17 -0.70 -21.72
N GLN A 82 -12.12 -0.20 -21.06
CA GLN A 82 -11.01 0.53 -21.69
C GLN A 82 -9.70 -0.16 -21.32
N LYS A 83 -8.76 -0.16 -22.26
CA LYS A 83 -7.46 -0.82 -22.08
C LYS A 83 -6.65 -0.06 -21.01
N THR A 84 -6.47 -0.70 -19.86
CA THR A 84 -5.64 -0.17 -18.76
C THR A 84 -4.38 -1.01 -18.64
N TYR A 85 -3.23 -0.37 -18.87
CA TYR A 85 -1.92 -0.98 -18.71
C TYR A 85 -1.43 -0.86 -17.27
N TYR A 86 -0.72 -1.88 -16.86
CA TYR A 86 0.00 -2.03 -15.61
C TYR A 86 1.45 -2.28 -15.99
N LYS A 87 2.31 -1.26 -15.81
CA LYS A 87 3.74 -1.34 -16.09
C LYS A 87 4.52 -1.31 -14.79
N ILE A 88 5.42 -2.27 -14.59
CA ILE A 88 6.30 -2.32 -13.43
C ILE A 88 7.39 -1.26 -13.60
N ILE A 89 7.45 -0.29 -12.68
CA ILE A 89 8.46 0.78 -12.70
C ILE A 89 9.59 0.44 -11.73
N GLU A 90 9.25 0.00 -10.52
CA GLU A 90 10.24 -0.40 -9.52
C GLU A 90 9.76 -1.67 -8.79
N LYS A 91 10.72 -2.49 -8.36
CA LYS A 91 10.49 -3.61 -7.44
C LYS A 91 11.51 -3.54 -6.33
N ASN A 92 11.02 -3.59 -5.10
CA ASN A 92 11.86 -3.47 -3.91
C ASN A 92 11.41 -4.50 -2.87
N GLU A 93 12.33 -4.88 -2.01
CA GLU A 93 12.01 -5.60 -0.78
C GLU A 93 12.07 -4.60 0.38
N ILE A 94 10.92 -4.37 1.00
CA ILE A 94 10.75 -3.32 2.01
C ILE A 94 10.63 -3.97 3.38
N PRO A 95 11.30 -3.44 4.42
CA PRO A 95 11.12 -3.93 5.77
C PRO A 95 9.72 -3.59 6.29
N TYR A 96 9.05 -4.61 6.81
CA TYR A 96 7.72 -4.49 7.39
C TYR A 96 7.71 -5.03 8.82
N TYR A 97 6.80 -4.46 9.60
CA TYR A 97 6.62 -4.70 11.02
C TYR A 97 5.15 -5.01 11.28
N ARG A 98 4.88 -5.79 12.32
CA ARG A 98 3.52 -6.03 12.80
C ARG A 98 3.51 -5.96 14.32
N VAL A 99 2.58 -5.15 14.82
CA VAL A 99 2.40 -4.95 16.25
C VAL A 99 0.93 -5.00 16.60
N SER A 100 0.65 -5.30 17.86
CA SER A 100 -0.61 -4.98 18.49
C SER A 100 -0.42 -3.85 19.50
N CYS A 101 -1.41 -2.99 19.67
CA CYS A 101 -1.31 -1.88 20.60
C CYS A 101 -2.56 -1.69 21.49
N ILE A 102 -2.31 -1.07 22.63
CA ILE A 102 -3.34 -0.60 23.56
C ILE A 102 -3.19 0.91 23.63
N TYR A 103 -4.17 1.62 23.06
CA TYR A 103 -4.21 3.08 23.03
C TYR A 103 -4.96 3.63 24.26
N LEU A 104 -4.40 4.66 24.87
CA LEU A 104 -4.94 5.37 26.02
C LEU A 104 -4.94 6.86 25.72
N ASP A 105 -6.12 7.47 25.80
CA ASP A 105 -6.35 8.88 25.46
C ASP A 105 -6.14 9.78 26.68
N GLY A 106 -5.08 10.58 26.64
CA GLY A 106 -4.72 11.55 27.69
C GLY A 106 -5.65 12.76 27.79
N SER A 107 -6.59 12.94 26.86
CA SER A 107 -7.70 13.88 27.05
C SER A 107 -8.80 13.32 27.95
N LYS A 108 -8.87 11.99 28.11
CA LYS A 108 -9.91 11.28 28.88
C LYS A 108 -9.42 10.75 30.23
N LYS A 109 -8.12 10.50 30.37
CA LYS A 109 -7.49 10.01 31.61
C LYS A 109 -6.24 10.80 31.95
N SER A 110 -5.98 10.95 33.25
CA SER A 110 -4.73 11.58 33.71
C SER A 110 -3.53 10.71 33.34
N LEU A 111 -2.36 11.32 33.12
CA LEU A 111 -1.13 10.58 32.84
C LEU A 111 -0.79 9.57 33.96
N LYS A 112 -1.12 9.91 35.21
CA LYS A 112 -0.98 9.01 36.36
C LYS A 112 -1.81 7.74 36.17
N ASP A 113 -3.10 7.87 35.83
CA ASP A 113 -3.99 6.73 35.62
C ASP A 113 -3.59 5.91 34.39
N ILE A 114 -3.14 6.58 33.32
CA ILE A 114 -2.61 5.94 32.12
C ILE A 114 -1.41 5.06 32.47
N ASN A 115 -0.45 5.58 33.24
CA ASN A 115 0.73 4.81 33.62
C ASN A 115 0.40 3.63 34.55
N ILE A 116 -0.62 3.77 35.41
CA ILE A 116 -1.14 2.64 36.20
C ILE A 116 -1.67 1.54 35.26
N ILE A 117 -2.50 1.90 34.28
CA ILE A 117 -3.06 0.94 33.32
C ILE A 117 -1.95 0.27 32.50
N ARG A 118 -0.97 1.03 31.99
CA ARG A 118 0.15 0.49 31.21
C ARG A 118 0.97 -0.52 32.00
N ASN A 119 1.31 -0.18 33.24
CA ASN A 119 2.05 -1.08 34.12
C ASN A 119 1.26 -2.37 34.39
N GLN A 120 -0.05 -2.26 34.64
CA GLN A 120 -0.93 -3.42 34.81
C GLN A 120 -0.99 -4.31 33.55
N VAL A 121 -1.12 -3.71 32.36
CA VAL A 121 -1.11 -4.43 31.09
C VAL A 121 0.20 -5.20 30.90
N ILE A 122 1.34 -4.53 31.10
CA ILE A 122 2.67 -5.13 30.92
C ILE A 122 2.88 -6.29 31.90
N LEU A 123 2.51 -6.09 33.17
CA LEU A 123 2.60 -7.13 34.20
C LEU A 123 1.74 -8.34 33.85
N LYS A 124 0.45 -8.13 33.53
CA LYS A 124 -0.45 -9.23 33.13
C LYS A 124 0.05 -9.95 31.88
N TYR A 125 0.54 -9.24 30.88
CA TYR A 125 1.10 -9.89 29.69
C TYR A 125 2.29 -10.79 30.06
N LYS A 126 3.19 -10.31 30.93
CA LYS A 126 4.32 -11.10 31.44
C LYS A 126 3.90 -12.29 32.31
N GLU A 127 2.73 -12.23 32.96
CA GLU A 127 2.11 -13.34 33.68
C GLU A 127 1.43 -14.37 32.75
N GLY A 128 1.42 -14.13 31.43
CA GLY A 128 0.87 -15.05 30.42
C GLY A 128 -0.55 -14.73 29.97
N TYR A 129 -1.13 -13.60 30.39
CA TYR A 129 -2.42 -13.18 29.87
C TYR A 129 -2.33 -12.80 28.39
N LEU A 130 -3.33 -13.20 27.60
CA LEU A 130 -3.39 -12.87 26.18
C LEU A 130 -3.47 -11.35 25.96
N PHE A 131 -2.56 -10.80 25.17
CA PHE A 131 -2.57 -9.37 24.84
C PHE A 131 -3.86 -8.95 24.16
N THR A 132 -4.47 -9.82 23.35
CA THR A 132 -5.77 -9.55 22.70
C THR A 132 -6.90 -9.31 23.71
N ALA A 133 -6.91 -10.05 24.82
CA ALA A 133 -7.88 -9.84 25.90
C ALA A 133 -7.60 -8.53 26.66
N LEU A 134 -6.31 -8.22 26.91
CA LEU A 134 -5.91 -6.96 27.52
C LEU A 134 -6.28 -5.77 26.63
N ALA A 135 -6.11 -5.88 25.32
CA ALA A 135 -6.46 -4.82 24.38
C ALA A 135 -7.97 -4.59 24.33
N ASN A 136 -8.77 -5.65 24.31
CA ASN A 136 -10.23 -5.55 24.39
C ASN A 136 -10.67 -4.85 25.68
N GLN A 137 -10.00 -5.14 26.80
CA GLN A 137 -10.34 -4.58 28.11
C GLN A 137 -9.92 -3.11 28.28
N TYR A 138 -8.71 -2.75 27.85
CA TYR A 138 -8.07 -1.49 28.24
C TYR A 138 -7.92 -0.47 27.11
N SER A 139 -7.89 -0.91 25.85
CA SER A 139 -7.64 -0.01 24.72
C SER A 139 -8.86 0.87 24.43
N MET A 140 -8.60 2.13 24.13
CA MET A 140 -9.61 3.12 23.71
C MET A 140 -9.70 3.28 22.19
N ASP A 141 -8.93 2.51 21.44
CA ASP A 141 -8.94 2.54 19.98
C ASP A 141 -9.94 1.52 19.39
N ASN A 142 -10.37 1.77 18.15
CA ASN A 142 -11.29 0.89 17.43
C ASN A 142 -10.72 -0.51 17.19
N THR A 143 -9.39 -0.65 17.15
CA THR A 143 -8.70 -1.95 17.00
C THR A 143 -8.79 -2.83 18.25
N ALA A 144 -9.28 -2.31 19.39
CA ALA A 144 -9.39 -3.04 20.65
C ALA A 144 -10.11 -4.40 20.50
N LYS A 145 -11.18 -4.43 19.71
CA LYS A 145 -11.96 -5.66 19.45
C LYS A 145 -11.21 -6.68 18.59
N GLN A 146 -10.25 -6.25 17.79
CA GLN A 146 -9.32 -7.10 17.05
C GLN A 146 -8.00 -7.33 17.82
N GLY A 147 -8.00 -7.12 19.13
CA GLY A 147 -6.81 -7.34 19.97
C GLY A 147 -5.72 -6.28 19.82
N GLY A 148 -6.04 -5.13 19.22
CA GLY A 148 -5.09 -4.05 18.98
C GLY A 148 -4.22 -4.25 17.75
N ASP A 149 -4.46 -5.27 16.91
CA ASP A 149 -3.63 -5.58 15.75
C ASP A 149 -3.71 -4.47 14.69
N LEU A 150 -2.53 -3.91 14.34
CA LEU A 150 -2.41 -2.89 13.30
C LEU A 150 -2.13 -3.50 11.91
N GLY A 151 -1.93 -4.81 11.83
CA GLY A 151 -1.50 -5.47 10.61
C GLY A 151 -0.07 -5.12 10.21
N TRP A 152 0.34 -5.57 9.02
CA TRP A 152 1.67 -5.28 8.49
C TRP A 152 1.76 -3.84 7.99
N PHE A 153 2.72 -3.09 8.55
CA PHE A 153 3.02 -1.72 8.18
C PHE A 153 4.50 -1.52 7.89
N THR A 154 4.81 -0.48 7.12
CA THR A 154 6.17 -0.02 6.84
C THR A 154 6.26 1.49 7.03
N THR A 155 7.42 2.08 6.76
CA THR A 155 7.68 3.50 6.96
C THR A 155 6.66 4.38 6.24
N GLY A 156 6.03 5.30 6.98
CA GLY A 156 5.03 6.24 6.49
C GLY A 156 3.59 5.71 6.48
N ASP A 157 3.35 4.47 6.92
CA ASP A 157 1.98 3.93 7.06
C ASP A 157 1.30 4.46 8.34
N LEU A 158 2.06 4.78 9.39
CA LEU A 158 1.55 5.21 10.70
C LEU A 158 2.05 6.61 11.08
N HIS A 159 1.56 7.14 12.20
CA HIS A 159 2.05 8.42 12.74
C HIS A 159 3.56 8.33 13.03
N PRO A 160 4.40 9.30 12.59
CA PRO A 160 5.86 9.18 12.69
C PRO A 160 6.37 8.90 14.11
N GLU A 161 5.84 9.59 15.12
CA GLU A 161 6.23 9.38 16.52
C GLU A 161 5.78 8.03 17.11
N PHE A 162 4.78 7.38 16.50
CA PHE A 162 4.40 6.01 16.84
C PHE A 162 5.30 4.99 16.15
N GLU A 163 5.58 5.23 14.88
CA GLU A 163 6.28 4.31 13.99
C GLU A 163 7.78 4.24 14.28
N LYS A 164 8.42 5.40 14.46
CA LYS A 164 9.87 5.53 14.58
C LYS A 164 10.47 4.65 15.68
N PRO A 165 9.94 4.62 16.93
CA PRO A 165 10.48 3.75 17.97
C PRO A 165 10.43 2.26 17.61
N ILE A 166 9.41 1.83 16.86
CA ILE A 166 9.25 0.43 16.44
C ILE A 166 10.27 0.06 15.37
N ILE A 167 10.51 0.95 14.40
CA ILE A 167 11.40 0.71 13.26
C ILE A 167 12.87 0.79 13.66
N GLU A 168 13.24 1.79 14.47
CA GLU A 168 14.63 2.02 14.90
C GLU A 168 15.02 1.14 16.11
N GLY A 169 14.04 0.62 16.84
CA GLY A 169 14.26 -0.25 17.98
C GLY A 169 14.73 -1.65 17.61
N VAL A 170 15.42 -2.30 18.55
CA VAL A 170 15.84 -3.70 18.43
C VAL A 170 14.92 -4.55 19.28
N TYR A 171 13.91 -5.15 18.63
CA TYR A 171 12.91 -5.98 19.30
C TYR A 171 12.74 -7.34 18.62
N SER A 172 12.35 -8.32 19.42
CA SER A 172 11.92 -9.65 19.01
C SER A 172 10.41 -9.82 19.17
N THR A 173 9.84 -10.82 18.49
CA THR A 173 8.44 -11.23 18.73
C THR A 173 8.21 -11.51 20.21
N GLY A 174 7.14 -10.94 20.77
CA GLY A 174 6.81 -11.02 22.20
C GLY A 174 7.29 -9.82 23.03
N ASP A 175 8.16 -8.98 22.48
CA ASP A 175 8.62 -7.78 23.20
C ASP A 175 7.49 -6.78 23.40
N ILE A 176 7.37 -6.27 24.62
CA ILE A 176 6.33 -5.32 25.04
C ILE A 176 6.95 -4.06 25.63
N PHE A 177 6.50 -2.90 25.16
CA PHE A 177 7.03 -1.59 25.58
C PHE A 177 5.95 -0.50 25.48
N SER A 178 6.27 0.73 25.86
CA SER A 178 5.37 1.88 25.78
C SER A 178 5.89 2.93 24.82
N ILE A 179 4.97 3.61 24.13
CA ILE A 179 5.26 4.74 23.26
C ILE A 179 4.39 5.92 23.71
N ASP A 180 4.99 7.10 23.81
CA ASP A 180 4.34 8.33 24.22
C ASP A 180 4.36 9.32 23.06
N ILE A 181 3.21 9.95 22.79
CA ILE A 181 3.10 11.09 21.87
C ILE A 181 2.37 12.22 22.60
N PRO A 182 3.04 12.91 23.53
CA PRO A 182 2.42 13.89 24.42
C PRO A 182 1.75 15.05 23.67
N GLU A 183 2.26 15.42 22.49
CA GLU A 183 1.78 16.52 21.65
C GLU A 183 0.30 16.34 21.29
N ILE A 184 -0.12 15.08 21.06
CA ILE A 184 -1.51 14.71 20.76
C ILE A 184 -2.17 13.96 21.92
N LYS A 185 -1.54 13.95 23.10
CA LYS A 185 -1.99 13.24 24.31
C LYS A 185 -2.28 11.75 24.05
N ALA A 186 -1.48 11.12 23.20
CA ALA A 186 -1.64 9.71 22.83
C ALA A 186 -0.61 8.84 23.52
N TYR A 187 -1.07 7.75 24.14
CA TYR A 187 -0.24 6.90 24.98
C TYR A 187 -0.52 5.43 24.66
N TYR A 188 0.52 4.69 24.30
CA TYR A 188 0.42 3.30 23.86
C TYR A 188 1.16 2.32 24.78
N VAL A 189 0.64 1.10 24.89
CA VAL A 189 1.45 -0.12 25.11
C VAL A 189 1.51 -0.86 23.78
N VAL A 190 2.68 -1.28 23.36
CA VAL A 190 2.93 -1.93 22.07
C VAL A 190 3.52 -3.32 22.32
N LEU A 191 3.00 -4.32 21.62
CA LEU A 191 3.51 -5.68 21.57
C LEU A 191 3.99 -5.99 20.15
N MET A 192 5.24 -6.42 20.01
CA MET A 192 5.76 -6.99 18.78
C MET A 192 5.12 -8.37 18.55
N THR A 193 4.26 -8.48 17.53
CA THR A 193 3.54 -9.75 17.26
C THR A 193 4.23 -10.63 16.25
N GLU A 194 5.10 -10.05 15.42
CA GLU A 194 5.89 -10.77 14.42
C GLU A 194 7.30 -10.17 14.33
N ASN A 195 8.25 -10.98 13.88
CA ASN A 195 9.58 -10.49 13.58
C ASN A 195 9.56 -9.63 12.30
N ARG A 196 10.48 -8.66 12.23
CA ARG A 196 10.73 -7.90 11.01
C ARG A 196 10.95 -8.87 9.84
N ARG A 197 10.26 -8.62 8.73
CA ARG A 197 10.50 -9.34 7.48
C ARG A 197 10.51 -8.39 6.29
N LEU A 198 11.17 -8.84 5.22
CA LEU A 198 11.15 -8.16 3.95
C LEU A 198 9.93 -8.62 3.15
N ILE A 199 9.12 -7.66 2.69
CA ILE A 199 7.96 -7.91 1.83
C ILE A 199 8.25 -7.32 0.46
N LYS A 200 7.98 -8.09 -0.58
CA LYS A 200 8.15 -7.59 -1.96
C LYS A 200 7.06 -6.59 -2.28
N GLU A 201 7.50 -5.47 -2.80
CA GLU A 201 6.66 -4.43 -3.36
C GLU A 201 6.96 -4.20 -4.83
N SER A 202 5.93 -3.86 -5.59
CA SER A 202 6.03 -3.38 -6.97
C SER A 202 5.35 -2.03 -7.07
N LYS A 203 6.10 -0.99 -7.48
CA LYS A 203 5.50 0.28 -7.90
C LYS A 203 5.10 0.16 -9.37
N VAL A 204 3.80 0.28 -9.61
CA VAL A 204 3.18 -0.04 -10.89
C VAL A 204 2.50 1.19 -11.44
N LEU A 205 2.90 1.62 -12.64
CA LEU A 205 2.14 2.58 -13.41
C LEU A 205 0.85 1.91 -13.89
N LYS A 206 -0.29 2.33 -13.33
CA LYS A 206 -1.62 2.01 -13.83
C LYS A 206 -2.08 3.16 -14.73
N VAL A 207 -2.22 2.92 -16.02
CA VAL A 207 -2.57 3.97 -16.99
C VAL A 207 -3.60 3.47 -18.01
N THR A 208 -4.65 4.26 -18.21
CA THR A 208 -5.71 3.94 -19.17
C THR A 208 -5.45 4.64 -20.49
N GLU A 209 -5.52 3.87 -21.57
CA GLU A 209 -5.45 4.37 -22.93
C GLU A 209 -6.57 5.40 -23.18
N PRO A 210 -6.24 6.63 -23.63
CA PRO A 210 -7.25 7.63 -23.96
C PRO A 210 -8.21 7.12 -25.04
N ARG A 211 -9.49 7.49 -24.93
CA ARG A 211 -10.44 7.28 -26.03
C ARG A 211 -10.03 8.15 -27.23
N GLN A 212 -10.04 7.55 -28.41
CA GLN A 212 -9.90 8.25 -29.68
C GLN A 212 -11.16 9.06 -29.98
#